data_AF-A0A1E3VWV0-F1
#
_entry.id   AF-A0A1E3VWV0-F1
#
_cell.length_a   1.000
_cell.length_b   1.000
_cell.length_c   1.000
_cell.angle_alpha   90.00
_cell.angle_beta   90.00
_cell.angle_gamma   90.00
#
_symmetry.space_group_name_H-M   'P 1'
#
loop_
_entity.id
_entity.type
_entity.pdbx_description
1 polymer ?
#
loop_
_entity_poly.entity_id
_entity_poly.type
_entity_poly.pdbx_seq_one_letter_code
_entity_poly.pdbx_strand_id
1 'polypeptide(L)'
;MRGSNEFTGGFALGDTMTSIKQFNANRANATKSSGPKTAAGKQRSRMNAVKHGLTAATLVLAGEHADDFDSLRAALQERFQPQCVLEDELVERLAVTYWRLRRVPLFEAAVLEARKRHCRQLGRMRRRAEEGASPELAAVGEALIQDAQYGDAFRKLGRQEITLMTVAEKTLRTLADLRRVDQEGQGRALRAA
;
A
#
# COMPACT_ATOMS: atom_id res chain seq x y z
N MET A 1 -24.09 -57.58 9.87
CA MET A 1 -24.22 -57.21 8.45
C MET A 1 -24.48 -55.72 8.37
N ARG A 2 -23.85 -55.06 7.38
CA ARG A 2 -23.58 -53.61 7.31
C ARG A 2 -24.85 -52.77 7.21
N GLY A 3 -24.95 -51.75 8.05
CA GLY A 3 -25.90 -50.64 7.90
C GLY A 3 -25.11 -49.33 7.76
N SER A 4 -25.32 -48.68 6.62
CA SER A 4 -25.38 -47.23 6.42
C SER A 4 -24.38 -46.34 7.18
N ASN A 5 -23.45 -45.73 6.43
CA ASN A 5 -23.35 -44.27 6.50
C ASN A 5 -22.81 -43.66 5.21
N GLU A 6 -23.59 -42.73 4.69
CA GLU A 6 -23.43 -41.98 3.46
C GLU A 6 -22.21 -41.05 3.56
N PHE A 7 -21.28 -41.20 2.61
CA PHE A 7 -20.13 -40.31 2.49
C PHE A 7 -20.54 -39.10 1.64
N THR A 8 -21.12 -38.10 2.27
CA THR A 8 -21.30 -36.75 1.69
C THR A 8 -20.30 -35.79 2.34
N GLY A 9 -19.10 -35.68 1.76
CA GLY A 9 -18.20 -34.55 1.95
C GLY A 9 -17.96 -33.92 0.59
N GLY A 10 -18.35 -32.68 0.29
CA GLY A 10 -18.38 -31.51 1.16
C GLY A 10 -17.31 -30.55 0.61
N PHE A 11 -17.70 -29.74 -0.38
CA PHE A 11 -16.88 -28.67 -0.95
C PHE A 11 -16.46 -27.70 0.17
N ALA A 12 -15.19 -27.72 0.56
CA ALA A 12 -14.64 -26.77 1.52
C ALA A 12 -14.15 -25.50 0.81
N LEU A 13 -15.04 -24.51 0.68
CA LEU A 13 -14.67 -23.10 0.55
C LEU A 13 -14.29 -22.60 1.94
N GLY A 14 -12.99 -22.54 2.25
CA GLY A 14 -12.55 -22.07 3.55
C GLY A 14 -11.11 -21.62 3.55
N ASP A 15 -10.86 -20.33 3.27
CA ASP A 15 -9.87 -19.55 4.02
C ASP A 15 -9.98 -18.02 3.85
N THR A 16 -11.18 -17.46 4.04
CA THR A 16 -11.35 -16.01 4.25
C THR A 16 -12.28 -15.70 5.41
N MET A 17 -12.14 -16.39 6.55
CA MET A 17 -12.76 -15.94 7.81
C MET A 17 -11.73 -15.19 8.65
N THR A 18 -11.88 -13.86 8.70
CA THR A 18 -11.24 -13.05 9.74
C THR A 18 -11.70 -13.60 11.10
N SER A 19 -10.76 -13.98 11.97
CA SER A 19 -11.07 -14.58 13.26
C SER A 19 -12.06 -13.71 14.06
N ILE A 20 -12.96 -14.31 14.84
CA ILE A 20 -13.88 -13.60 15.76
C ILE A 20 -13.12 -12.56 16.61
N LYS A 21 -11.88 -12.88 16.98
CA LYS A 21 -10.97 -11.97 17.70
C LYS A 21 -10.62 -10.71 16.88
N GLN A 22 -10.29 -10.88 15.60
CA GLN A 22 -10.01 -9.77 14.69
C GLN A 22 -11.28 -8.96 14.36
N PHE A 23 -12.45 -9.61 14.22
CA PHE A 23 -13.73 -8.92 14.02
C PHE A 23 -14.08 -8.00 15.20
N ASN A 24 -14.01 -8.53 16.42
CA ASN A 24 -14.28 -7.75 17.63
C ASN A 24 -13.27 -6.61 17.82
N ALA A 25 -11.99 -6.85 17.51
CA ALA A 25 -10.95 -5.81 17.53
C ALA A 25 -11.23 -4.72 16.48
N ASN A 26 -11.61 -5.08 15.26
CA ASN A 26 -11.96 -4.13 14.21
C ASN A 26 -13.18 -3.28 14.60
N ARG A 27 -14.21 -3.90 15.20
CA ARG A 27 -15.39 -3.19 15.70
C ARG A 27 -15.04 -2.20 16.82
N ALA A 28 -14.20 -2.61 17.77
CA ALA A 28 -13.73 -1.74 18.85
C ALA A 28 -12.78 -0.61 18.37
N ASN A 29 -11.99 -0.87 17.33
CA ASN A 29 -11.14 0.15 16.71
C ASN A 29 -11.97 1.14 15.88
N ALA A 30 -13.03 0.69 15.22
CA ALA A 30 -13.93 1.56 14.46
C ALA A 30 -14.66 2.57 15.35
N THR A 31 -15.04 2.19 16.58
CA THR A 31 -15.68 3.13 17.53
C THR A 31 -14.69 4.18 18.07
N LYS A 32 -13.39 3.87 18.11
CA LYS A 32 -12.31 4.80 18.49
C LYS A 32 -11.82 5.67 17.32
N SER A 33 -11.93 5.17 16.10
CA SER A 33 -11.40 5.80 14.87
C SER A 33 -12.50 6.58 14.14
N SER A 34 -12.98 7.67 14.73
CA SER A 34 -14.02 8.48 14.11
C SER A 34 -13.39 9.49 13.14
N GLY A 35 -12.96 9.00 11.97
CA GLY A 35 -12.34 9.82 10.91
C GLY A 35 -13.13 11.12 10.62
N PRO A 36 -12.52 12.12 9.96
CA PRO A 36 -13.03 13.48 9.93
C PRO A 36 -14.50 13.57 9.48
N LYS A 37 -15.38 14.02 10.40
CA LYS A 37 -16.84 14.11 10.19
C LYS A 37 -17.29 15.40 9.52
N THR A 38 -16.46 16.45 9.57
CA THR A 38 -16.78 17.77 9.01
C THR A 38 -16.26 17.91 7.58
N ALA A 39 -16.92 18.71 6.75
CA ALA A 39 -16.45 19.01 5.39
C ALA A 39 -15.02 19.58 5.39
N ALA A 40 -14.70 20.49 6.31
CA ALA A 40 -13.35 21.03 6.48
C ALA A 40 -12.32 19.99 6.97
N GLY A 41 -12.73 19.01 7.79
CA GLY A 41 -11.89 17.89 8.21
C GLY A 41 -11.62 16.91 7.06
N LYS A 42 -12.65 16.63 6.25
CA LYS A 42 -12.54 15.82 5.02
C LYS A 42 -11.65 16.51 3.98
N GLN A 43 -11.81 17.82 3.79
CA GLN A 43 -10.95 18.63 2.92
C GLN A 43 -9.48 18.56 3.37
N ARG A 44 -9.20 18.75 4.67
CA ARG A 44 -7.84 18.63 5.24
C ARG A 44 -7.25 17.24 5.08
N SER A 45 -8.05 16.19 5.32
CA SER A 45 -7.63 14.80 5.10
C SER A 45 -7.37 14.49 3.63
N ARG A 46 -8.20 15.02 2.71
CA ARG A 46 -7.99 14.93 1.25
C ARG A 46 -6.72 15.68 0.81
N MET A 47 -6.45 16.85 1.39
CA MET A 47 -5.23 17.61 1.10
C MET A 47 -3.98 16.90 1.63
N ASN A 48 -4.08 16.09 2.69
CA ASN A 48 -2.97 15.23 3.09
C ASN A 48 -2.64 14.26 1.95
N ALA A 49 -3.60 13.56 1.35
CA ALA A 49 -3.34 12.67 0.21
C ALA A 49 -2.62 13.38 -0.97
N VAL A 50 -2.94 14.65 -1.23
CA VAL A 50 -2.31 15.46 -2.30
C VAL A 50 -0.93 15.99 -1.91
N LYS A 51 -0.69 16.36 -0.64
CA LYS A 51 0.58 16.97 -0.18
C LYS A 51 1.84 16.12 -0.38
N HIS A 52 1.69 14.82 -0.37
CA HIS A 52 2.82 13.88 -0.40
C HIS A 52 2.59 12.77 -1.44
N GLY A 53 1.48 12.76 -2.19
CA GLY A 53 1.33 11.92 -3.38
C GLY A 53 1.15 10.41 -3.16
N LEU A 54 1.53 9.90 -1.97
CA LEU A 54 1.62 8.47 -1.68
C LEU A 54 0.25 7.79 -1.59
N THR A 55 -0.74 8.54 -1.10
CA THR A 55 -2.15 8.12 -1.01
C THR A 55 -3.04 8.97 -1.92
N ALA A 56 -2.44 9.75 -2.83
CA ALA A 56 -3.19 10.62 -3.72
C ALA A 56 -4.21 9.81 -4.54
N ALA A 57 -5.42 10.35 -4.65
CA ALA A 57 -6.40 9.89 -5.62
C ALA A 57 -5.90 10.11 -7.06
N THR A 58 -5.06 11.13 -7.27
CA THR A 58 -4.41 11.41 -8.54
C THR A 58 -3.42 10.30 -8.90
N LEU A 59 -3.63 9.71 -10.08
CA LEU A 59 -2.86 8.58 -10.58
C LEU A 59 -1.46 8.96 -11.00
N VAL A 60 -1.28 10.08 -11.71
CA VAL A 60 0.01 10.64 -12.13
C VAL A 60 0.20 11.98 -11.39
N LEU A 61 1.28 12.10 -10.62
CA LEU A 61 1.60 13.31 -9.87
C LEU A 61 2.35 14.33 -10.72
N ALA A 62 2.39 15.58 -10.25
CA ALA A 62 3.22 16.59 -10.88
C ALA A 62 4.70 16.15 -10.88
N GLY A 63 5.34 16.17 -12.05
CA GLY A 63 6.71 15.69 -12.25
C GLY A 63 6.83 14.21 -12.62
N GLU A 64 5.70 13.48 -12.69
CA GLU A 64 5.64 12.15 -13.29
C GLU A 64 5.15 12.25 -14.74
N HIS A 65 5.58 11.33 -15.60
CA HIS A 65 5.15 11.26 -17.00
C HIS A 65 3.99 10.26 -17.15
N ALA A 66 2.90 10.71 -17.78
CA ALA A 66 1.76 9.84 -18.05
C ALA A 66 2.15 8.68 -18.99
N ASP A 67 3.03 8.95 -19.96
CA ASP A 67 3.52 7.95 -20.92
C ASP A 67 4.24 6.77 -20.24
N ASP A 68 4.95 7.01 -19.13
CA ASP A 68 5.60 5.96 -18.35
C ASP A 68 4.58 5.06 -17.64
N PHE A 69 3.49 5.66 -17.15
CA PHE A 69 2.38 4.91 -16.57
C PHE A 69 1.67 4.09 -17.64
N ASP A 70 1.36 4.69 -18.79
CA ASP A 70 0.73 4.01 -19.92
C ASP A 70 1.60 2.88 -20.46
N SER A 71 2.92 3.05 -20.48
CA SER A 71 3.89 2.00 -20.84
C SER A 71 3.86 0.84 -19.85
N LEU A 72 3.84 1.12 -18.54
CA LEU A 72 3.70 0.08 -17.51
C LEU A 72 2.36 -0.67 -17.66
N ARG A 73 1.28 0.08 -17.85
CA ARG A 73 -0.07 -0.44 -18.03
C ARG A 73 -0.14 -1.35 -19.26
N ALA A 74 0.37 -0.89 -20.41
CA ALA A 74 0.43 -1.66 -21.64
C ALA A 74 1.25 -2.95 -21.47
N ALA A 75 2.42 -2.87 -20.82
CA ALA A 75 3.25 -4.04 -20.56
C ALA A 75 2.54 -5.08 -19.67
N LEU A 76 1.75 -4.64 -18.67
CA LEU A 76 0.97 -5.54 -17.83
C LEU A 76 -0.21 -6.15 -18.61
N GLN A 77 -0.89 -5.36 -19.44
CA GLN A 77 -1.95 -5.82 -20.33
C GLN A 77 -1.43 -6.89 -21.30
N GLU A 78 -0.29 -6.66 -21.95
CA GLU A 78 0.36 -7.62 -22.85
C GLU A 78 0.83 -8.88 -22.11
N ARG A 79 1.37 -8.73 -20.90
CA ARG A 79 1.86 -9.85 -20.10
C ARG A 79 0.73 -10.77 -19.66
N PHE A 80 -0.37 -10.20 -19.17
CA PHE A 80 -1.45 -10.98 -18.60
C PHE A 80 -2.46 -11.42 -19.65
N GLN A 81 -2.71 -10.64 -20.70
CA GLN A 81 -3.72 -10.91 -21.74
C GLN A 81 -5.07 -11.26 -21.12
N PRO A 82 -5.69 -10.31 -20.39
CA PRO A 82 -6.98 -10.56 -19.76
C PRO A 82 -8.04 -10.98 -20.78
N GLN A 83 -8.83 -12.00 -20.43
CA GLN A 83 -9.85 -12.57 -21.33
C GLN A 83 -11.27 -12.11 -20.99
N CYS A 84 -11.45 -11.41 -19.86
CA CYS A 84 -12.74 -10.90 -19.43
C CYS A 84 -12.59 -9.60 -18.63
N VAL A 85 -13.72 -8.91 -18.46
CA VAL A 85 -13.78 -7.62 -17.74
C VAL A 85 -13.24 -7.71 -16.31
N LEU A 86 -13.45 -8.84 -15.63
CA LEU A 86 -12.93 -9.01 -14.26
C LEU A 86 -11.40 -9.13 -14.25
N GLU A 87 -10.80 -9.80 -15.23
CA GLU A 87 -9.35 -9.86 -15.37
C GLU A 87 -8.77 -8.50 -15.74
N ASP A 88 -9.42 -7.76 -16.64
CA ASP A 88 -9.03 -6.40 -17.04
C ASP A 88 -8.93 -5.48 -15.82
N GLU A 89 -9.95 -5.48 -14.97
CA GLU A 89 -9.99 -4.67 -13.74
C GLU A 89 -8.87 -5.04 -12.76
N LEU A 90 -8.52 -6.33 -12.67
CA LEU A 90 -7.41 -6.79 -11.82
C LEU A 90 -6.05 -6.37 -12.39
N VAL A 91 -5.86 -6.44 -13.70
CA VAL A 91 -4.63 -5.99 -14.37
C VAL A 91 -4.47 -4.47 -14.25
N GLU A 92 -5.55 -3.71 -14.44
CA GLU A 92 -5.55 -2.26 -14.22
C GLU A 92 -5.17 -1.91 -12.78
N ARG A 93 -5.75 -2.64 -11.81
CA ARG A 93 -5.41 -2.47 -10.39
C ARG A 93 -3.95 -2.78 -10.10
N LEU A 94 -3.35 -3.75 -10.78
CA LEU A 94 -1.90 -4.00 -10.68
C LEU A 94 -1.09 -2.84 -11.22
N ALA A 95 -1.46 -2.27 -12.37
CA ALA A 95 -0.78 -1.11 -12.95
C ALA A 95 -0.75 0.07 -11.97
N VAL A 96 -1.91 0.42 -11.40
CA VAL A 96 -2.02 1.48 -10.39
C VAL A 96 -1.20 1.16 -9.14
N THR A 97 -1.24 -0.09 -8.66
CA THR A 97 -0.53 -0.50 -7.44
C THR A 97 0.98 -0.46 -7.62
N TYR A 98 1.49 -0.99 -8.73
CA TYR A 98 2.92 -0.94 -9.06
C TYR A 98 3.40 0.48 -9.32
N TRP A 99 2.59 1.31 -9.97
CA TRP A 99 2.91 2.72 -10.15
C TRP A 99 3.11 3.43 -8.80
N ARG A 100 2.22 3.18 -7.83
CA ARG A 100 2.36 3.72 -6.48
C ARG A 100 3.57 3.15 -5.73
N LEU A 101 3.90 1.87 -5.92
CA LEU A 101 5.11 1.26 -5.33
C LEU A 101 6.39 1.92 -5.83
N ARG A 102 6.46 2.31 -7.11
CA ARG A 102 7.62 3.03 -7.67
C ARG A 102 7.90 4.37 -6.97
N ARG A 103 6.91 4.96 -6.30
CA ARG A 103 7.09 6.20 -5.53
C ARG A 103 7.81 6.00 -4.21
N VAL A 104 7.75 4.81 -3.61
CA VAL A 104 8.27 4.57 -2.26
C VAL A 104 9.75 4.93 -2.16
N PRO A 105 10.65 4.42 -3.04
CA PRO A 105 12.07 4.77 -2.96
C PRO A 105 12.34 6.25 -3.22
N LEU A 106 11.57 6.88 -4.13
CA LEU A 106 11.69 8.31 -4.42
C LEU A 106 11.35 9.16 -3.19
N PHE A 107 10.30 8.78 -2.45
CA PHE A 107 9.89 9.49 -1.25
C PHE A 107 10.84 9.23 -0.08
N GLU A 108 11.39 8.03 0.05
CA GLU A 108 12.47 7.75 1.00
C GLU A 108 13.67 8.65 0.75
N ALA A 109 14.13 8.74 -0.50
CA ALA A 109 15.22 9.63 -0.89
C ALA A 109 14.89 11.10 -0.59
N ALA A 110 13.67 11.55 -0.89
CA ALA A 110 13.23 12.91 -0.61
C ALA A 110 13.20 13.22 0.90
N VAL A 111 12.75 12.28 1.74
CA VAL A 111 12.78 12.42 3.20
C VAL A 111 14.21 12.46 3.72
N LEU A 112 15.10 11.60 3.22
CA LEU A 112 16.53 11.63 3.57
C LEU A 112 17.18 12.97 3.20
N GLU A 113 16.91 13.49 2.01
CA GLU A 113 17.48 14.76 1.56
C GLU A 113 16.92 15.95 2.34
N ALA A 114 15.63 15.95 2.66
CA ALA A 114 15.02 16.93 3.55
C ALA A 114 15.68 16.91 4.94
N ARG A 115 15.92 15.72 5.50
CA ARG A 115 16.65 15.54 6.76
C ARG A 115 18.06 16.13 6.67
N LYS A 116 18.85 15.78 5.64
CA LYS A 116 20.21 16.32 5.44
C LYS A 116 20.23 17.84 5.36
N ARG A 117 19.29 18.46 4.63
CA ARG A 117 19.17 19.93 4.55
C ARG A 117 18.88 20.55 5.91
N HIS A 118 18.00 19.93 6.70
CA HIS A 118 17.67 20.38 8.05
C HIS A 118 18.90 20.32 8.98
N CYS A 119 19.65 19.21 8.99
CA CYS A 119 20.89 19.11 9.77
C CYS A 119 21.90 20.20 9.39
N ARG A 120 22.07 20.46 8.09
CA ARG A 120 22.97 21.52 7.61
C ARG A 120 22.54 22.90 8.09
N GLN A 121 21.24 23.17 8.14
CA GLN A 121 20.69 24.43 8.62
C GLN A 121 20.94 24.60 10.13
N LEU A 122 20.67 23.57 10.93
CA LEU A 122 20.94 23.57 12.37
C LEU A 122 22.44 23.72 12.66
N GLY A 123 23.30 22.98 11.96
CA GLY A 123 24.76 23.12 12.10
C GLY A 123 25.29 24.51 11.71
N ARG A 124 24.62 25.23 10.79
CA ARG A 124 24.93 26.64 10.50
C ARG A 124 24.48 27.58 11.62
N MET A 125 23.32 27.33 12.24
CA MET A 125 22.84 28.09 13.41
C MET A 125 23.74 27.86 14.62
N ARG A 126 24.21 26.63 14.81
CA ARG A 126 25.16 26.24 15.86
C ARG A 126 26.50 26.97 15.75
N ARG A 127 27.12 27.02 14.57
CA ARG A 127 28.35 27.81 14.35
C ARG A 127 28.21 29.31 14.66
N ARG A 128 26.98 29.82 14.73
CA ARG A 128 26.68 31.20 15.13
C ARG A 128 26.36 31.35 16.62
N ALA A 129 26.07 30.25 17.32
CA ALA A 129 25.56 30.25 18.70
C ALA A 129 26.53 29.60 19.70
N GLU A 130 27.70 29.13 19.26
CA GLU A 130 28.66 28.46 20.14
C GLU A 130 29.40 29.44 21.08
N GLU A 131 28.81 29.64 22.25
CA GLU A 131 29.52 29.82 23.53
C GLU A 131 28.97 28.76 24.52
N GLY A 132 29.75 27.72 24.84
CA GLY A 132 29.61 26.97 26.10
C GLY A 132 29.05 25.53 26.12
N ALA A 133 28.60 24.92 25.02
CA ALA A 133 28.05 23.55 25.04
C ALA A 133 29.03 22.47 24.55
N SER A 134 29.03 21.28 25.20
CA SER A 134 29.81 20.11 24.75
C SER A 134 29.37 19.68 23.33
N PRO A 135 30.29 19.61 22.35
CA PRO A 135 29.96 19.28 20.97
C PRO A 135 29.27 17.93 20.78
N GLU A 136 29.60 16.98 21.64
CA GLU A 136 29.15 15.59 21.58
C GLU A 136 27.70 15.46 22.09
N LEU A 137 27.37 16.12 23.20
CA LEU A 137 26.02 16.12 23.76
C LEU A 137 25.02 16.84 22.84
N ALA A 138 25.46 17.91 22.18
CA ALA A 138 24.66 18.60 21.17
C ALA A 138 24.33 17.70 19.97
N ALA A 139 25.30 16.90 19.51
CA ALA A 139 25.08 15.96 18.40
C ALA A 139 24.05 14.87 18.76
N VAL A 140 24.09 14.36 20.00
CA VAL A 140 23.12 13.37 20.49
C VAL A 140 21.71 13.95 20.57
N GLY A 141 21.56 15.15 21.15
CA GLY A 141 20.26 15.83 21.24
C GLY A 141 19.66 16.12 19.85
N GLU A 142 20.49 16.51 18.89
CA GLU A 142 20.07 16.76 17.52
C GLU A 142 19.62 15.47 16.82
N ALA A 143 20.36 14.37 16.97
CA ALA A 143 19.96 13.08 16.43
C ALA A 143 18.60 12.63 16.97
N LEU A 144 18.32 12.88 18.25
CA LEU A 144 17.04 12.57 18.88
C LEU A 144 15.89 13.44 18.37
N ILE A 145 16.09 14.76 18.23
CA ILE A 145 15.09 15.66 17.66
C ILE A 145 14.77 15.27 16.21
N GLN A 146 15.78 14.88 15.44
CA GLN A 146 15.58 14.41 14.07
C GLN A 146 14.78 13.10 14.01
N ASP A 147 15.06 12.13 14.87
CA ASP A 147 14.27 10.91 14.94
C ASP A 147 12.82 11.22 15.35
N ALA A 148 12.62 12.13 16.29
CA ALA A 148 11.28 12.56 16.70
C ALA A 148 10.50 13.27 15.57
N GLN A 149 11.17 14.07 14.73
CA GLN A 149 10.54 14.80 13.63
C GLN A 149 10.30 13.94 12.38
N TYR A 150 11.24 13.07 12.02
CA TYR A 150 11.23 12.34 10.73
C TYR A 150 11.03 10.83 10.88
N GLY A 151 11.17 10.26 12.08
CA GLY A 151 11.02 8.83 12.33
C GLY A 151 9.61 8.30 12.03
N ASP A 152 8.59 9.17 12.02
CA ASP A 152 7.23 8.79 11.60
C ASP A 152 7.09 8.71 10.07
N ALA A 153 7.90 9.44 9.29
CA ALA A 153 7.82 9.43 7.84
C ALA A 153 8.22 8.08 7.23
N PHE A 154 9.36 7.51 7.64
CA PHE A 154 9.78 6.17 7.19
C PHE A 154 8.83 5.08 7.65
N ARG A 155 8.33 5.15 8.89
CA ARG A 155 7.31 4.21 9.37
C ARG A 155 6.03 4.28 8.55
N LYS A 156 5.60 5.48 8.14
CA LYS A 156 4.44 5.66 7.25
C LYS A 156 4.70 5.12 5.84
N LEU A 157 5.88 5.37 5.28
CA LEU A 157 6.30 4.86 3.97
C LEU A 157 6.33 3.33 3.96
N GLY A 158 7.03 2.71 4.92
CA GLY A 158 7.11 1.25 5.03
C GLY A 158 5.75 0.58 5.24
N ARG A 159 4.85 1.18 6.03
CA ARG A 159 3.46 0.68 6.15
C ARG A 159 2.71 0.73 4.82
N GLN A 160 2.89 1.79 4.05
CA GLN A 160 2.24 1.92 2.76
C GLN A 160 2.81 0.91 1.75
N GLU A 161 4.12 0.73 1.73
CA GLU A 161 4.80 -0.26 0.90
C GLU A 161 4.24 -1.67 1.18
N ILE A 162 4.23 -2.09 2.45
CA ILE A 162 3.66 -3.39 2.86
C ILE A 162 2.21 -3.52 2.41
N THR A 163 1.41 -2.45 2.55
CA THR A 163 0.01 -2.44 2.13
C THR A 163 -0.12 -2.61 0.62
N LEU A 164 0.66 -1.88 -0.17
CA LEU A 164 0.63 -1.96 -1.64
C LEU A 164 1.15 -3.31 -2.13
N MET A 165 2.22 -3.84 -1.53
CA MET A 165 2.70 -5.19 -1.83
C MET A 165 1.63 -6.25 -1.53
N THR A 166 0.97 -6.14 -0.38
CA THR A 166 -0.13 -7.05 -0.01
C THR A 166 -1.29 -6.96 -1.01
N VAL A 167 -1.65 -5.75 -1.46
CA VAL A 167 -2.68 -5.56 -2.48
C VAL A 167 -2.26 -6.21 -3.80
N ALA A 168 -1.04 -5.96 -4.28
CA ALA A 168 -0.54 -6.56 -5.52
C ALA A 168 -0.56 -8.09 -5.47
N GLU A 169 -0.05 -8.66 -4.38
CA GLU A 169 -0.01 -10.11 -4.17
C GLU A 169 -1.42 -10.73 -4.12
N LYS A 170 -2.37 -10.08 -3.44
CA LYS A 170 -3.78 -10.51 -3.41
C LYS A 170 -4.42 -10.42 -4.79
N THR A 171 -4.19 -9.33 -5.53
CA THR A 171 -4.72 -9.15 -6.87
C THR A 171 -4.19 -10.22 -7.84
N LEU A 172 -2.90 -10.56 -7.76
CA LEU A 172 -2.31 -11.66 -8.55
C LEU A 172 -2.95 -13.02 -8.21
N ARG A 173 -3.14 -13.32 -6.92
CA ARG A 173 -3.83 -14.55 -6.50
C ARG A 173 -5.25 -14.62 -7.05
N THR A 174 -6.04 -13.55 -6.90
CA THR A 174 -7.40 -13.49 -7.42
C THR A 174 -7.44 -13.67 -8.94
N LEU A 175 -6.49 -13.09 -9.68
CA LEU A 175 -6.38 -13.30 -11.13
C LEU A 175 -6.11 -14.77 -11.47
N ALA A 176 -5.20 -15.43 -10.74
CA ALA A 176 -4.91 -16.85 -10.93
C ALA A 176 -6.12 -17.74 -10.61
N ASP A 177 -6.86 -17.42 -9.54
CA ASP A 177 -8.07 -18.14 -9.15
C ASP A 177 -9.18 -18.03 -10.20
N LEU A 178 -9.42 -16.83 -10.75
CA LEU A 178 -10.39 -16.62 -11.83
C LEU A 178 -10.04 -17.49 -13.05
N ARG A 179 -8.78 -17.47 -13.49
CA ARG A 179 -8.32 -18.28 -14.62
C ARG A 179 -8.53 -19.76 -14.41
N ARG A 180 -8.28 -20.24 -13.19
CA ARG A 180 -8.49 -21.64 -12.84
C ARG A 180 -9.97 -22.02 -12.93
N VAL A 181 -10.86 -21.18 -12.41
CA VAL A 181 -12.31 -21.40 -12.47
C VAL A 181 -12.79 -21.44 -13.92
N ASP A 182 -12.31 -20.52 -14.76
CA ASP A 182 -12.69 -20.48 -16.18
C ASP A 182 -12.21 -21.72 -16.94
N GLN A 183 -10.97 -22.18 -16.70
CA GLN A 183 -10.43 -23.41 -17.30
C GLN A 183 -11.20 -24.66 -16.86
N GLU A 184 -11.55 -24.76 -15.56
CA GLU A 184 -12.37 -25.87 -15.04
C GLU A 184 -13.78 -25.86 -15.64
N GLY A 185 -14.38 -24.68 -15.83
CA GLY A 185 -15.67 -24.51 -16.48
C GLY A 185 -15.66 -24.97 -17.95
N GLN A 186 -14.67 -24.52 -18.72
CA GLN A 186 -14.49 -24.92 -20.12
C GLN A 186 -14.23 -26.43 -20.25
N GLY A 187 -13.39 -26.99 -19.37
CA GLY A 187 -13.09 -28.42 -19.35
C GLY A 187 -14.30 -29.31 -18.99
N ARG A 188 -15.26 -28.81 -18.19
CA ARG A 188 -16.53 -29.52 -17.92
C ARG A 188 -17.47 -29.43 -19.11
N ALA A 189 -17.57 -28.28 -19.76
CA ALA A 189 -18.41 -28.11 -20.95
C ALA A 189 -17.97 -29.03 -22.10
N LEU A 190 -16.65 -29.15 -22.33
CA LEU A 190 -16.08 -30.05 -23.34
C LEU A 190 -16.26 -31.55 -23.06
N ARG A 191 -16.44 -31.97 -21.79
CA ARG A 191 -16.70 -33.37 -21.43
C ARG A 191 -18.18 -33.75 -21.47
N ALA A 192 -19.08 -32.75 -21.50
CA ALA A 192 -20.52 -32.93 -21.55
C ALA A 192 -21.08 -32.87 -22.98
N ALA A 193 -20.27 -32.45 -23.95
CA ALA A 193 -20.56 -32.44 -25.39
C ALA A 193 -20.00 -33.70 -26.08
#